data_AF-A0A3G6YM51-F1
#
_entry.id   AF-A0A3G6YM51-F1
#
_cell.length_a   1.000
_cell.length_b   1.000
_cell.length_c   1.000
_cell.angle_alpha   90.00
_cell.angle_beta   90.00
_cell.angle_gamma   90.00
#
_symmetry.space_group_name_H-M   'P 1'
#
loop_
_entity.id
_entity.type
_entity.pdbx_description
1 polymer ?
#
loop_
_entity_poly.entity_id
_entity_poly.type
_entity_poly.pdbx_seq_one_letter_code
_entity_poly.pdbx_strand_id
1 'polypeptide(L)'
;MLGDLDQTLTVSVSGLGDILPDELERVLEGQYADVKPTVNYRLYSSDNLNTPIHYLLGLQLAGVSMNNKAVTFKAESPRLNTSKTGDIFSLDRFSGLKGAV
;
A
#
# COMPACT_ATOMS: atom_id res chain seq x y z
N MET A 1 -0.14 0.58 -22.88
CA MET A 1 0.45 1.16 -21.66
C MET A 1 -0.47 0.81 -20.50
N LEU A 2 -0.18 -0.28 -19.81
CA LEU A 2 -0.98 -0.77 -18.68
C LEU A 2 -0.01 -1.09 -17.55
N GLY A 3 0.67 -0.05 -17.07
CA GLY A 3 1.69 -0.13 -16.02
C GLY A 3 1.60 1.14 -15.18
N ASP A 4 1.65 0.96 -13.87
CA ASP A 4 1.54 1.98 -12.81
C ASP A 4 0.21 2.73 -12.72
N LEU A 5 -0.81 2.02 -12.23
CA LEU A 5 -1.78 2.69 -11.36
C LEU A 5 -1.25 2.61 -9.92
N ASP A 6 -0.33 3.52 -9.58
CA ASP A 6 0.13 3.73 -8.21
C ASP A 6 -1.01 4.30 -7.37
N GLN A 7 -1.92 3.43 -6.92
CA GLN A 7 -2.99 3.82 -6.02
C GLN A 7 -2.38 4.10 -4.65
N THR A 8 -2.41 5.38 -4.28
CA THR A 8 -1.96 5.84 -2.99
C THR A 8 -3.12 6.54 -2.29
N LEU A 9 -3.35 6.18 -1.04
CA LEU A 9 -4.35 6.81 -0.18
C LEU A 9 -3.65 7.34 1.07
N THR A 10 -3.77 8.64 1.32
CA THR A 10 -3.34 9.26 2.58
C THR A 10 -4.57 9.68 3.34
N VAL A 11 -4.75 9.16 4.56
CA VAL A 11 -5.86 9.50 5.44
C VAL A 11 -5.32 10.06 6.74
N SER A 12 -5.86 11.20 7.15
CA SER A 12 -5.65 11.78 8.48
C SER A 12 -6.96 11.69 9.25
N VAL A 13 -6.95 10.93 10.34
CA VAL A 13 -8.08 10.82 11.26
C VAL A 13 -7.72 11.57 12.54
N SER A 14 -8.54 12.56 12.89
CA SER A 14 -8.40 13.33 14.13
C SER A 14 -9.70 13.30 14.92
N GLY A 15 -9.60 13.54 16.23
CA GLY A 15 -10.78 13.62 17.11
C GLY A 15 -11.22 12.30 17.76
N LEU A 16 -10.45 11.22 17.57
CA LEU A 16 -10.67 9.93 18.26
C LEU A 16 -9.89 9.81 19.58
N GLY A 17 -9.25 10.89 20.05
CA GLY A 17 -8.35 10.87 21.20
C GLY A 17 -7.17 9.91 20.99
N ASP A 18 -6.82 9.17 22.04
CA ASP A 18 -5.66 8.27 22.07
C ASP A 18 -5.98 6.83 21.60
N ILE A 19 -7.27 6.51 21.35
CA ILE A 19 -7.69 5.13 21.01
C ILE A 19 -7.04 4.64 19.71
N LEU A 20 -7.06 5.46 18.65
CA LEU A 20 -6.54 5.06 17.34
C LEU A 20 -5.00 4.94 17.34
N PRO A 21 -4.24 5.89 17.94
CA PRO A 21 -2.80 5.72 18.15
C PRO A 21 -2.45 4.43 18.90
N ASP A 22 -3.09 4.17 20.04
CA ASP A 22 -2.78 3.03 20.91
C ASP A 22 -3.03 1.67 20.23
N GLU A 23 -4.14 1.55 19.48
CA GLU A 23 -4.44 0.32 18.73
C GLU A 23 -3.46 0.10 17.59
N LEU A 24 -3.05 1.17 16.90
CA LEU A 24 -2.14 1.06 15.79
C LEU A 24 -0.72 0.72 16.28
N GLU A 25 -0.29 1.27 17.41
CA GLU A 25 0.94 0.88 18.08
C GLU A 25 0.91 -0.60 18.49
N ARG A 26 -0.19 -1.09 19.09
CA ARG A 26 -0.38 -2.52 19.41
C ARG A 26 -0.24 -3.43 18.19
N VAL A 27 -0.76 -3.01 17.03
CA VAL A 27 -0.67 -3.81 15.79
C VAL A 27 0.74 -3.79 15.23
N LEU A 28 1.43 -2.64 15.29
CA LEU A 28 2.78 -2.48 14.75
C LEU A 28 3.85 -3.15 15.63
N GLU A 29 3.68 -3.14 16.96
CA GLU A 29 4.59 -3.73 17.94
C GLU A 29 4.17 -5.13 18.40
N GLY A 30 3.07 -5.64 17.86
CA GLY A 30 2.51 -6.93 18.24
C GLY A 30 3.32 -8.13 17.74
N GLN A 31 2.78 -9.32 17.99
CA GLN A 31 3.41 -10.60 17.62
C GLN A 31 3.63 -10.77 16.09
N TYR A 32 2.95 -9.98 15.26
CA TYR A 32 2.98 -10.06 13.79
C TYR A 32 3.43 -8.74 13.13
N ALA A 33 4.49 -8.10 13.66
CA ALA A 33 5.00 -6.83 13.13
C ALA A 33 5.36 -6.85 11.63
N ASP A 34 5.75 -8.01 11.09
CA ASP A 34 6.07 -8.18 9.66
C ASP A 34 4.83 -8.18 8.74
N VAL A 35 3.64 -8.41 9.30
CA VAL A 35 2.40 -8.46 8.54
C VAL A 35 1.79 -7.07 8.47
N LYS A 36 1.99 -6.40 7.34
CA LYS A 36 1.44 -5.06 7.11
C LYS A 36 -0.10 -5.07 7.17
N PRO A 37 -0.72 -4.14 7.92
CA PRO A 37 -2.17 -3.96 7.90
C PRO A 37 -2.70 -3.66 6.50
N THR A 38 -3.90 -4.17 6.22
CA THR A 38 -4.63 -3.93 4.97
C THR A 38 -5.63 -2.79 5.15
N VAL A 39 -5.61 -1.83 4.24
CA VAL A 39 -6.52 -0.67 4.20
C VAL A 39 -7.53 -0.88 3.08
N ASN A 40 -8.81 -0.90 3.46
CA ASN A 40 -9.94 -0.96 2.54
C ASN A 40 -10.75 0.34 2.67
N TYR A 41 -10.68 1.19 1.65
CA TYR A 41 -11.45 2.42 1.57
C TYR A 41 -12.73 2.19 0.78
N ARG A 42 -13.86 2.63 1.33
CA ARG A 42 -15.17 2.55 0.69
C ARG A 42 -15.89 3.88 0.90
N LEU A 43 -16.39 4.44 -0.19
CA LEU A 43 -17.22 5.64 -0.21
C LEU A 43 -18.65 5.20 -0.50
N TYR A 44 -19.58 5.59 0.36
CA TYR A 44 -21.01 5.29 0.24
C TYR A 44 -21.81 6.55 -0.05
N SER A 45 -22.96 6.38 -0.69
CA SER A 45 -23.96 7.45 -0.76
C SER A 45 -24.64 7.56 0.59
N SER A 46 -25.08 8.76 0.98
CA SER A 46 -26.01 8.92 2.11
C SER A 46 -27.29 8.11 1.91
N ASP A 47 -27.71 7.94 0.66
CA ASP A 47 -28.99 7.32 0.31
C ASP A 47 -28.90 5.79 0.27
N ASN A 48 -27.70 5.23 0.17
CA ASN A 48 -27.48 3.80 0.09
C ASN A 48 -26.12 3.40 0.68
N LEU A 49 -26.17 2.87 1.91
CA LEU A 49 -25.01 2.36 2.64
C LEU A 49 -24.72 0.87 2.36
N ASN A 50 -25.57 0.19 1.58
CA ASN A 50 -25.38 -1.23 1.26
C ASN A 50 -24.40 -1.45 0.11
N THR A 51 -24.29 -0.48 -0.80
CA THR A 51 -23.40 -0.58 -1.98
C THR A 51 -22.49 0.64 -2.06
N PRO A 52 -21.15 0.48 -2.03
CA PRO A 52 -20.24 1.61 -2.17
C PRO A 52 -20.30 2.18 -3.59
N ILE A 53 -20.29 3.51 -3.70
CA ILE A 53 -20.17 4.22 -4.98
C ILE A 53 -18.74 4.08 -5.52
N HIS A 54 -17.76 4.09 -4.61
CA HIS A 54 -16.35 3.97 -4.95
C HIS A 54 -15.61 3.17 -3.88
N TYR A 55 -14.60 2.42 -4.28
CA TYR A 55 -13.79 1.64 -3.35
C TYR A 55 -12.35 1.48 -3.84
N LEU A 56 -11.43 1.43 -2.88
CA LEU A 56 -10.04 1.02 -3.03
C LEU A 56 -9.82 -0.11 -2.03
N LEU A 57 -9.51 -1.32 -2.52
CA LEU A 57 -9.41 -2.52 -1.69
C LEU A 57 -7.99 -3.07 -1.76
N GLY A 58 -7.55 -3.71 -0.68
CA GLY A 58 -6.28 -4.41 -0.63
C GLY A 58 -5.04 -3.51 -0.63
N LEU A 59 -5.17 -2.23 -0.26
CA LEU A 59 -4.00 -1.38 -0.06
C LEU A 59 -3.24 -1.84 1.18
N GLN A 60 -1.92 -1.76 1.16
CA GLN A 60 -1.06 -2.06 2.31
C GLN A 60 -0.58 -0.78 2.98
N LEU A 61 -0.45 -0.82 4.29
CA LEU A 61 0.13 0.27 5.07
C LEU A 61 1.59 0.52 4.64
N ALA A 62 1.85 1.71 4.12
CA ALA A 62 3.17 2.14 3.64
C ALA A 62 3.92 2.96 4.68
N GLY A 63 3.20 3.71 5.50
CA GLY A 63 3.78 4.53 6.56
C GLY A 63 2.70 5.14 7.46
N VAL A 64 3.08 5.41 8.70
CA VAL A 64 2.21 6.02 9.70
C VAL A 64 2.96 7.14 10.40
N SER A 65 2.25 8.22 10.66
CA SER A 65 2.66 9.32 11.53
C SER A 65 1.55 9.55 12.54
N MET A 66 1.88 9.50 13.83
CA MET A 66 0.92 9.66 14.91
C MET A 66 1.32 10.84 15.80
N ASN A 67 0.32 11.56 16.29
CA ASN A 67 0.43 12.45 17.44
C ASN A 67 -0.74 12.15 18.40
N ASN A 68 -0.70 12.69 19.62
CA ASN A 68 -1.70 12.44 20.66
C ASN A 68 -3.16 12.88 20.30
N LYS A 69 -3.42 13.36 19.08
CA LYS A 69 -4.74 13.83 18.65
C LYS A 69 -5.16 13.36 17.26
N ALA A 70 -4.22 12.84 16.49
CA ALA A 70 -4.40 12.52 15.09
C ALA A 70 -3.42 11.43 14.65
N VAL A 71 -3.95 10.53 13.83
CA VAL A 71 -3.18 9.51 13.14
C VAL A 71 -3.28 9.80 11.65
N THR A 72 -2.14 9.92 11.00
CA THR A 72 -2.04 10.02 9.55
C THR A 72 -1.36 8.77 9.03
N PHE A 73 -2.03 8.04 8.14
CA PHE A 73 -1.45 6.87 7.52
C PHE A 73 -1.50 6.96 6.00
N LYS A 74 -0.47 6.41 5.37
CA LYS A 74 -0.34 6.24 3.94
C LYS A 74 -0.52 4.77 3.61
N ALA A 75 -1.37 4.48 2.64
CA ALA A 75 -1.59 3.14 2.11
C ALA A 75 -1.34 3.12 0.60
N GLU A 76 -0.70 2.07 0.11
CA GLU A 76 -0.33 1.91 -1.29
C GLU A 76 -0.65 0.49 -1.79
N SER A 77 -0.85 0.33 -3.10
CA SER A 77 -1.02 -0.99 -3.70
C SER A 77 0.14 -1.92 -3.31
N PRO A 78 -0.13 -3.22 -3.02
CA PRO A 78 0.93 -4.18 -2.76
C PRO A 78 1.89 -4.22 -3.94
N ARG A 79 3.17 -3.97 -3.70
CA ARG A 79 4.20 -4.08 -4.74
C ARG A 79 4.45 -5.54 -5.04
N LEU A 80 3.81 -6.06 -6.10
CA LEU A 80 3.93 -7.45 -6.50
C LEU A 80 5.27 -7.80 -7.19
N ASN A 81 6.17 -6.83 -7.42
CA ASN A 81 7.35 -7.01 -8.28
C ASN A 81 8.60 -6.23 -7.79
N THR A 82 9.11 -6.50 -6.60
CA THR A 82 10.44 -5.99 -6.19
C THR A 82 11.57 -6.97 -6.48
N SER A 83 11.26 -8.22 -6.82
CA SER A 83 12.24 -9.21 -7.24
C SER A 83 12.43 -9.11 -8.75
N LYS A 84 13.42 -8.32 -9.19
CA LYS A 84 13.98 -8.45 -10.53
C LYS A 84 14.73 -9.79 -10.61
N THR A 85 14.02 -10.90 -10.82
CA THR A 85 14.60 -12.20 -11.20
C THR A 85 14.91 -12.28 -12.70
N GLY A 86 14.75 -11.17 -13.42
CA GLY A 86 15.26 -11.06 -14.78
C GLY A 86 16.77 -10.92 -14.74
N ASP A 87 17.49 -11.99 -15.07
CA ASP A 87 18.88 -11.89 -15.52
C ASP A 87 18.96 -10.79 -16.59
N ILE A 88 19.85 -9.81 -16.40
CA ILE A 88 20.07 -8.76 -17.40
C ILE A 88 20.63 -9.46 -18.64
N PHE A 89 19.86 -9.46 -19.74
CA PHE A 89 20.36 -9.86 -21.05
C PHE A 89 21.40 -8.84 -21.51
N SER A 90 22.64 -9.01 -21.08
CA SER A 90 23.79 -8.23 -21.55
C SER A 90 24.42 -8.93 -22.75
N LEU A 91 24.86 -8.13 -23.73
CA LEU A 91 25.66 -8.59 -24.87
C LEU A 91 27.00 -9.21 -24.44
N ASP A 92 27.41 -8.99 -23.19
CA ASP A 92 28.59 -9.59 -22.58
C ASP A 92 28.37 -11.04 -22.14
N ARG A 93 27.14 -11.43 -21.74
CA ARG A 93 26.82 -12.84 -21.38
C ARG A 93 26.40 -13.70 -22.57
N PHE A 94 25.91 -13.11 -23.65
CA PHE A 94 25.38 -13.85 -24.81
C PHE A 94 26.07 -13.41 -26.10
N SER A 95 27.20 -14.04 -26.44
CA SER A 95 27.98 -13.76 -27.65
C SER A 95 27.21 -13.97 -28.96
N GLY A 96 26.14 -14.79 -28.94
CA GLY A 96 25.26 -15.03 -30.09
C GLY A 96 24.41 -13.84 -30.53
N LEU A 97 24.28 -12.79 -29.71
CA LEU A 97 23.53 -11.57 -30.06
C LEU A 97 24.36 -10.56 -30.86
N LYS A 98 25.68 -10.78 -31.01
CA LYS A 98 26.55 -9.91 -31.84
C LYS A 98 26.41 -10.17 -33.35
N GLY A 99 25.63 -11.18 -33.75
CA GLY A 99 25.49 -11.62 -35.14
C GLY A 99 24.25 -11.12 -35.88
N ALA A 100 23.44 -10.24 -35.29
CA ALA A 100 22.32 -9.60 -35.98
C ALA A 100 22.67 -8.14 -36.32
N VAL A 101 23.66 -7.96 -37.19
CA VAL A 101 23.91 -6.72 -37.94
C VAL A 101 24.11 -7.12 -39.39
#